data_AF-A0A7T9CF47-F1
#
_entry.id   AF-A0A7T9CF47-F1
#
_cell.length_a   1.000
_cell.length_b   1.000
_cell.length_c   1.000
_cell.angle_alpha   90.00
_cell.angle_beta   90.00
_cell.angle_gamma   90.00
#
_symmetry.space_group_name_H-M   'P 1'
#
loop_
_entity.id
_entity.type
_entity.pdbx_description
1 polymer ?
#
loop_
_entity_poly.entity_id
_entity_poly.type
_entity_poly.pdbx_seq_one_letter_code
_entity_poly.pdbx_strand_id
1 'polypeptide(L)'
;MNKATVSSDEPYHKERSIAARLKDPQAIKLLYQARNLSFDLIFKGGLENKGSSLAEHPLNLGLHRSQDFNGKASAKYLPAIDRYIGRFYSGKGNDGKIYDLKTSLEKSPHHLLIISGLYGLLLPEEQIQLYESPLEDLQEIQEIWKTDNRLTCLLAAYARAEGIKLVVDMTGQRAYQQLIDWSAIEGLKDVRVLHAMGKIGPGEDQIKTFAAALCDSLLRMPAPELLALPDSWMLETHHLMLRKILSPPKGENWPKEPTPIDEFAESLLQFINQMPTSSEESVYSLFVHRNAMGLLSEMKRKQIEWRLSVHPHVRKDIDSYDNPHIKRLFFQKMQQVLMVYPISRKMKEITETGRIKEFTIWRLRIADYRLHFCTDETNRFFYIFRFEKKSEDEQTYDYSNLDASTLRRLMLREK
;
A
#
# COMPACT_ATOMS: atom_id res chain seq x y z
N MET A 1 0.11 13.62 -1.10
CA MET A 1 -0.14 14.81 -1.95
C MET A 1 0.46 16.09 -1.35
N ASN A 2 1.31 16.78 -2.11
CA ASN A 2 1.87 18.07 -1.72
C ASN A 2 0.80 19.16 -1.78
N LYS A 3 0.91 20.19 -0.93
CA LYS A 3 -0.07 21.28 -0.86
C LYS A 3 0.60 22.65 -0.80
N ALA A 4 0.01 23.63 -1.47
CA ALA A 4 0.38 25.03 -1.33
C ALA A 4 0.05 25.52 0.09
N THR A 5 1.01 26.16 0.75
CA THR A 5 0.88 26.65 2.13
C THR A 5 0.31 28.07 2.22
N VAL A 6 0.34 28.80 1.10
CA VAL A 6 -0.36 30.08 0.97
C VAL A 6 -1.86 29.85 1.17
N SER A 7 -2.53 30.83 1.76
CA SER A 7 -3.98 30.79 1.92
C SER A 7 -4.56 32.14 1.55
N SER A 8 -5.78 32.14 1.00
CA SER A 8 -6.52 33.38 0.77
C SER A 8 -7.48 33.63 1.94
N ASP A 9 -7.87 34.89 2.10
CA ASP A 9 -8.96 35.28 2.99
C ASP A 9 -10.33 35.17 2.28
N GLU A 10 -10.41 34.42 1.17
CA GLU A 10 -11.68 34.18 0.48
C GLU A 10 -12.60 33.32 1.36
N PRO A 11 -13.90 33.69 1.47
CA PRO A 11 -14.87 32.94 2.27
C PRO A 11 -15.22 31.62 1.60
N TYR A 12 -15.70 30.64 2.39
CA TYR A 12 -16.20 29.37 1.88
C TYR A 12 -17.47 29.53 1.04
N HIS A 13 -17.45 29.02 -0.19
CA HIS A 13 -18.52 29.03 -1.18
C HIS A 13 -19.19 27.66 -1.28
N LYS A 14 -20.23 27.44 -0.47
CA LYS A 14 -20.94 26.15 -0.40
C LYS A 14 -21.52 25.72 -1.75
N GLU A 15 -21.97 26.68 -2.56
CA GLU A 15 -22.50 26.46 -3.91
C GLU A 15 -21.48 25.89 -4.90
N ARG A 16 -20.18 26.03 -4.62
CA ARG A 16 -19.07 25.46 -5.41
C ARG A 16 -18.57 24.12 -4.85
N SER A 17 -19.16 23.64 -3.76
CA SER A 17 -18.78 22.36 -3.15
C SER A 17 -19.44 21.17 -3.84
N ILE A 18 -18.84 19.98 -3.70
CA ILE A 18 -19.47 18.76 -4.18
C ILE A 18 -20.83 18.50 -3.51
N ALA A 19 -21.02 18.95 -2.26
CA ALA A 19 -22.28 18.80 -1.54
C ALA A 19 -23.45 19.45 -2.30
N ALA A 20 -23.21 20.57 -2.99
CA ALA A 20 -24.22 21.23 -3.81
C ALA A 20 -24.58 20.45 -5.09
N ARG A 21 -23.70 19.55 -5.56
CA ARG A 21 -23.89 18.74 -6.78
C ARG A 21 -24.50 17.37 -6.52
N LEU A 22 -24.44 16.84 -5.29
CA LEU A 22 -24.95 15.50 -4.98
C LEU A 22 -26.47 15.34 -5.13
N LYS A 23 -27.26 16.42 -4.98
CA LYS A 23 -28.75 16.46 -5.05
C LYS A 23 -29.52 15.51 -4.11
N ASP A 24 -28.86 14.54 -3.48
CA ASP A 24 -29.40 13.59 -2.51
C ASP A 24 -29.06 14.02 -1.06
N PRO A 25 -30.05 14.35 -0.22
CA PRO A 25 -29.83 14.72 1.18
C PRO A 25 -29.09 13.65 2.00
N GLN A 26 -29.29 12.36 1.71
CA GLN A 26 -28.60 11.28 2.43
C GLN A 26 -27.12 11.23 2.04
N ALA A 27 -26.81 11.39 0.76
CA ALA A 27 -25.42 11.50 0.30
C ALA A 27 -24.72 12.73 0.89
N ILE A 28 -25.41 13.87 1.00
CA ILE A 28 -24.86 15.08 1.63
C ILE A 28 -24.60 14.84 3.13
N LYS A 29 -25.54 14.20 3.83
CA LYS A 29 -25.36 13.82 5.23
C LYS A 29 -24.16 12.87 5.41
N LEU A 30 -24.06 11.85 4.55
CA LEU A 30 -22.95 10.90 4.53
C LEU A 30 -21.61 11.59 4.32
N LEU A 31 -21.52 12.52 3.37
CA LEU A 31 -20.32 13.30 3.08
C LEU A 31 -19.83 14.03 4.34
N TYR A 32 -20.69 14.82 4.97
CA TYR A 32 -20.28 15.59 6.15
C TYR A 32 -20.00 14.69 7.36
N GLN A 33 -20.73 13.58 7.53
CA GLN A 33 -20.43 12.60 8.56
C GLN A 33 -19.02 12.02 8.37
N ALA A 34 -18.69 11.55 7.16
CA ALA A 34 -17.38 10.99 6.84
C ALA A 34 -16.25 12.04 6.99
N ARG A 35 -16.45 13.28 6.50
CA ARG A 35 -15.50 14.38 6.69
C ARG A 35 -15.21 14.66 8.17
N ASN A 36 -16.24 14.64 9.02
CA ASN A 36 -16.06 14.83 10.46
C ASN A 36 -15.35 13.64 11.12
N LEU A 37 -15.58 12.41 10.66
CA LEU A 37 -14.81 11.24 11.12
C LEU A 37 -13.33 11.34 10.72
N SER A 38 -13.03 11.72 9.48
CA SER A 38 -11.65 11.95 9.04
C SER A 38 -10.98 13.07 9.83
N PHE A 39 -11.69 14.17 10.11
CA PHE A 39 -11.20 15.24 10.97
C PHE A 39 -10.88 14.70 12.38
N ASP A 40 -11.81 13.96 13.00
CA ASP A 40 -11.58 13.39 14.33
C ASP A 40 -10.40 12.42 14.34
N LEU A 41 -10.22 11.62 13.29
CA LEU A 41 -9.11 10.68 13.18
C LEU A 41 -7.75 11.39 13.19
N ILE A 42 -7.63 12.54 12.51
CA ILE A 42 -6.39 13.35 12.53
C ILE A 42 -6.00 13.75 13.95
N PHE A 43 -6.95 14.21 14.76
CA PHE A 43 -6.65 14.79 16.08
C PHE A 43 -6.75 13.82 17.25
N LYS A 44 -7.52 12.73 17.10
CA LYS A 44 -7.81 11.77 18.18
C LYS A 44 -7.34 10.35 17.86
N GLY A 45 -6.92 10.09 16.63
CA GLY A 45 -6.52 8.75 16.18
C GLY A 45 -5.12 8.34 16.63
N GLY A 46 -4.32 9.26 17.19
CA GLY A 46 -2.93 8.96 17.56
C GLY A 46 -2.06 8.56 16.37
N LEU A 47 -2.42 9.01 15.16
CA LEU A 47 -1.73 8.64 13.93
C LEU A 47 -0.46 9.46 13.73
N GLU A 48 0.56 8.83 13.19
CA GLU A 48 1.83 9.46 12.81
C GLU A 48 2.08 9.27 11.31
N ASN A 49 2.61 10.31 10.65
CA ASN A 49 3.13 10.21 9.30
C ASN A 49 4.61 10.59 9.31
N LYS A 50 5.47 9.67 8.84
CA LYS A 50 6.94 9.87 8.76
C LYS A 50 7.55 10.41 10.07
N GLY A 51 7.09 9.86 11.20
CA GLY A 51 7.57 10.20 12.54
C GLY A 51 7.02 11.52 13.12
N SER A 52 6.03 12.14 12.46
CA SER A 52 5.33 13.32 12.97
C SER A 52 3.88 12.99 13.28
N SER A 53 3.41 13.31 14.48
CA SER A 53 1.98 13.19 14.85
C SER A 53 1.12 14.02 13.91
N LEU A 54 0.04 13.44 13.37
CA LEU A 54 -0.90 14.17 12.52
C LEU A 54 -1.58 15.32 13.27
N ALA A 55 -1.86 15.15 14.57
CA ALA A 55 -2.50 16.18 15.39
C ALA A 55 -1.63 17.43 15.57
N GLU A 56 -0.30 17.26 15.54
CA GLU A 56 0.69 18.32 15.72
C GLU A 56 1.36 18.74 14.40
N HIS A 57 0.96 18.13 13.28
CA HIS A 57 1.58 18.37 11.99
C HIS A 57 1.42 19.85 11.59
N PRO A 58 2.47 20.53 11.09
CA PRO A 58 2.42 21.97 10.77
C PRO A 58 1.27 22.36 9.82
N LEU A 59 0.92 21.47 8.89
CA LEU A 59 -0.18 21.69 7.94
C LEU A 59 -1.57 21.55 8.56
N ASN A 60 -1.71 20.91 9.72
CA ASN A 60 -2.98 20.70 10.43
C ASN A 60 -3.24 21.75 11.53
N LEU A 61 -2.27 22.59 11.88
CA LEU A 61 -2.41 23.57 12.98
C LEU A 61 -3.56 24.58 12.75
N GLY A 62 -3.83 24.93 11.49
CA GLY A 62 -4.91 25.84 11.11
C GLY A 62 -6.20 25.13 10.69
N LEU A 63 -6.30 23.82 10.87
CA LEU A 63 -7.47 23.04 10.48
C LEU A 63 -8.57 23.17 11.55
N HIS A 64 -9.72 23.68 11.15
CA HIS A 64 -10.83 23.96 12.05
C HIS A 64 -12.15 23.36 11.55
N ARG A 65 -13.08 23.08 12.46
CA ARG A 65 -14.46 22.70 12.10
C ARG A 65 -15.26 23.92 11.63
N SER A 66 -14.96 24.34 10.40
CA SER A 66 -15.63 25.42 9.68
C SER A 66 -16.71 24.88 8.74
N GLN A 67 -17.24 25.72 7.85
CA GLN A 67 -18.39 25.44 6.98
C GLN A 67 -18.21 24.21 6.08
N ASP A 68 -16.98 23.90 5.66
CA ASP A 68 -16.60 22.70 4.90
C ASP A 68 -16.78 21.38 5.67
N PHE A 69 -16.91 21.46 6.99
CA PHE A 69 -17.27 20.37 7.91
C PHE A 69 -18.68 20.52 8.51
N ASN A 70 -19.50 21.44 7.97
CA ASN A 70 -20.78 21.85 8.56
C ASN A 70 -20.65 22.44 9.98
N GLY A 71 -19.50 23.06 10.26
CA GLY A 71 -19.21 23.79 11.49
C GLY A 71 -19.31 25.31 11.35
N LYS A 72 -18.81 26.04 12.36
CA LYS A 72 -18.93 27.50 12.47
C LYS A 72 -17.61 28.22 12.75
N ALA A 73 -16.51 27.49 12.91
CA ALA A 73 -15.21 28.12 13.15
C ALA A 73 -14.79 28.98 11.94
N SER A 74 -13.95 29.98 12.15
CA SER A 74 -13.28 30.66 11.04
C SER A 74 -12.13 29.78 10.53
N ALA A 75 -11.91 29.77 9.22
CA ALA A 75 -10.83 29.04 8.57
C ALA A 75 -10.38 29.76 7.30
N LYS A 76 -9.17 29.42 6.84
CA LYS A 76 -8.60 29.92 5.59
C LYS A 76 -8.68 28.88 4.50
N TYR A 77 -8.96 29.32 3.28
CA TYR A 77 -9.29 28.43 2.18
C TYR A 77 -8.40 28.68 0.96
N LEU A 78 -8.38 27.67 0.09
CA LEU A 78 -8.05 27.78 -1.33
C LEU A 78 -8.91 26.77 -2.10
N PRO A 79 -9.28 27.04 -3.36
CA PRO A 79 -9.82 26.02 -4.25
C PRO A 79 -8.92 24.77 -4.27
N ALA A 80 -9.50 23.58 -4.35
CA ALA A 80 -8.76 22.32 -4.34
C ALA A 80 -7.68 22.28 -5.44
N ILE A 81 -7.98 22.79 -6.64
CA ILE A 81 -7.04 22.85 -7.78
C ILE A 81 -5.83 23.74 -7.51
N ASP A 82 -5.97 24.74 -6.64
CA ASP A 82 -4.89 25.65 -6.24
C ASP A 82 -4.17 25.15 -4.98
N ARG A 83 -4.88 24.39 -4.13
CA ARG A 83 -4.32 23.81 -2.92
C ARG A 83 -3.39 22.65 -3.23
N TYR A 84 -3.80 21.74 -4.11
CA TYR A 84 -2.97 20.58 -4.45
C TYR A 84 -1.90 20.94 -5.46
N ILE A 85 -0.66 20.54 -5.17
CA ILE A 85 0.48 20.73 -6.05
C ILE A 85 1.19 19.40 -6.29
N GLY A 86 1.99 19.35 -7.34
CA GLY A 86 2.82 18.21 -7.67
C GLY A 86 2.58 17.70 -9.07
N ARG A 87 3.21 16.56 -9.37
CA ARG A 87 3.36 16.06 -10.73
C ARG A 87 2.04 15.79 -11.43
N PHE A 88 0.96 15.47 -10.72
CA PHE A 88 -0.33 15.28 -11.38
C PHE A 88 -0.98 16.61 -11.83
N TYR A 89 -0.69 17.71 -11.13
CA TYR A 89 -1.36 18.99 -11.32
C TYR A 89 -0.65 19.88 -12.34
N SER A 90 0.67 19.85 -12.38
CA SER A 90 1.46 20.53 -13.41
C SER A 90 2.85 19.93 -13.51
N GLY A 91 3.47 20.06 -14.68
CA GLY A 91 4.81 19.57 -14.90
C GLY A 91 5.16 19.35 -16.36
N LYS A 92 6.16 18.49 -16.57
CA LYS A 92 6.63 18.08 -17.89
C LYS A 92 6.30 16.60 -18.10
N GLY A 93 5.58 16.29 -19.17
CA GLY A 93 5.24 14.94 -19.58
C GLY A 93 6.47 14.15 -20.02
N ASN A 94 6.29 12.83 -20.16
CA ASN A 94 7.37 11.95 -20.65
C ASN A 94 7.72 12.23 -22.12
N ASP A 95 6.81 12.85 -22.88
CA ASP A 95 7.05 13.37 -24.24
C ASP A 95 7.78 14.72 -24.25
N GLY A 96 8.03 15.31 -23.07
CA GLY A 96 8.71 16.58 -22.89
C GLY A 96 7.82 17.82 -22.98
N LYS A 97 6.51 17.70 -23.16
CA LYS A 97 5.61 18.86 -23.16
C LYS A 97 5.25 19.30 -21.76
N ILE A 98 5.04 20.61 -21.59
CA ILE A 98 4.56 21.17 -20.33
C ILE A 98 3.04 21.10 -20.31
N TYR A 99 2.47 20.58 -19.23
CA TYR A 99 1.04 20.60 -18.97
C TYR A 99 0.73 21.33 -17.66
N ASP A 100 -0.49 21.87 -17.61
CA ASP A 100 -1.08 22.49 -16.44
C ASP A 100 -2.56 22.09 -16.38
N LEU A 101 -2.94 21.40 -15.31
CA LEU A 101 -4.27 20.81 -15.17
C LEU A 101 -5.34 21.89 -15.06
N LYS A 102 -5.07 22.95 -14.31
CA LYS A 102 -6.02 24.06 -14.11
C LYS A 102 -6.38 24.71 -15.44
N THR A 103 -5.38 25.13 -16.21
CA THR A 103 -5.56 25.76 -17.53
C THR A 103 -6.24 24.82 -18.52
N SER A 104 -5.96 23.52 -18.43
CA SER A 104 -6.56 22.51 -19.32
C SER A 104 -8.03 22.27 -18.99
N LEU A 105 -8.38 22.30 -17.69
CA LEU A 105 -9.74 22.11 -17.20
C LEU A 105 -10.66 23.29 -17.54
N GLU A 106 -10.18 24.54 -17.49
CA GLU A 106 -10.96 25.74 -17.85
C GLU A 106 -11.57 25.68 -19.26
N LYS A 107 -10.93 24.92 -20.16
CA LYS A 107 -11.35 24.73 -21.55
C LYS A 107 -12.11 23.43 -21.78
N SER A 108 -12.25 22.61 -20.74
CA SER A 108 -12.82 21.28 -20.84
C SER A 108 -14.33 21.31 -20.60
N PRO A 109 -15.14 20.58 -21.39
CA PRO A 109 -16.55 20.35 -21.08
C PRO A 109 -16.76 19.25 -20.03
N HIS A 110 -15.69 18.62 -19.54
CA HIS A 110 -15.76 17.42 -18.70
C HIS A 110 -15.68 17.75 -17.22
N HIS A 111 -16.24 16.84 -16.43
CA HIS A 111 -16.17 16.91 -14.97
C HIS A 111 -14.84 16.31 -14.50
N LEU A 112 -14.22 16.91 -13.50
CA LEU A 112 -13.08 16.36 -12.77
C LEU A 112 -13.46 16.20 -11.30
N LEU A 113 -13.12 15.05 -10.71
CA LEU A 113 -13.24 14.81 -9.27
C LEU A 113 -11.87 14.48 -8.69
N ILE A 114 -11.59 15.01 -7.52
CA ILE A 114 -10.36 14.73 -6.76
C ILE A 114 -10.73 13.88 -5.55
N ILE A 115 -9.98 12.81 -5.30
CA ILE A 115 -10.12 11.98 -4.11
C ILE A 115 -9.15 12.48 -3.03
N SER A 116 -9.66 12.64 -1.80
CA SER A 116 -8.98 13.25 -0.67
C SER A 116 -9.20 12.44 0.61
N GLY A 117 -8.14 12.20 1.39
CA GLY A 117 -8.26 11.51 2.68
C GLY A 117 -9.07 12.25 3.74
N LEU A 118 -9.09 13.59 3.70
CA LEU A 118 -9.89 14.39 4.64
C LEU A 118 -11.29 14.68 4.10
N TYR A 119 -11.42 14.93 2.80
CA TYR A 119 -12.64 15.47 2.22
C TYR A 119 -13.48 14.46 1.42
N GLY A 120 -12.92 13.29 1.10
CA GLY A 120 -13.56 12.28 0.26
C GLY A 120 -13.48 12.68 -1.20
N LEU A 121 -14.62 13.05 -1.79
CA LEU A 121 -14.65 13.62 -3.14
C LEU A 121 -14.64 15.14 -3.07
N LEU A 122 -13.94 15.77 -3.99
CA LEU A 122 -13.85 17.23 -4.15
C LEU A 122 -14.05 17.62 -5.61
N LEU A 123 -14.69 18.76 -5.81
CA LEU A 123 -14.59 19.52 -7.06
C LEU A 123 -13.30 20.36 -7.06
N PRO A 124 -12.67 20.60 -8.21
CA PRO A 124 -11.46 21.43 -8.31
C PRO A 124 -11.62 22.85 -7.71
N GLU A 125 -12.84 23.39 -7.73
CA GLU A 125 -13.22 24.73 -7.32
C GLU A 125 -13.68 24.77 -5.85
N GLU A 126 -13.88 23.59 -5.23
CA GLU A 126 -14.28 23.50 -3.84
C GLU A 126 -13.17 24.03 -2.94
N GLN A 127 -13.51 24.99 -2.11
CA GLN A 127 -12.58 25.60 -1.16
C GLN A 127 -12.27 24.63 -0.01
N ILE A 128 -10.98 24.36 0.18
CA ILE A 128 -10.47 23.48 1.22
C ILE A 128 -9.40 24.16 2.08
N GLN A 129 -9.35 23.75 3.34
CA GLN A 129 -8.34 24.20 4.28
C GLN A 129 -6.98 23.54 3.96
N LEU A 130 -5.91 24.09 4.53
CA LEU A 130 -4.62 23.39 4.55
C LEU A 130 -4.72 22.22 5.54
N TYR A 131 -4.21 21.06 5.16
CA TYR A 131 -4.22 19.86 6.00
C TYR A 131 -3.15 18.86 5.58
N GLU A 132 -2.89 17.86 6.43
CA GLU A 132 -2.17 16.64 6.13
C GLU A 132 -3.02 15.42 6.53
N SER A 133 -3.27 14.55 5.55
CA SER A 133 -4.06 13.32 5.69
C SER A 133 -3.60 12.37 4.56
N PRO A 134 -2.52 11.61 4.79
CA PRO A 134 -1.81 10.84 3.77
C PRO A 134 -2.54 9.53 3.47
N LEU A 135 -3.44 9.57 2.49
CA LEU A 135 -4.25 8.41 2.11
C LEU A 135 -3.42 7.21 1.63
N GLU A 136 -2.28 7.46 0.99
CA GLU A 136 -1.34 6.45 0.49
C GLU A 136 -0.62 5.72 1.64
N ASP A 137 -0.33 6.42 2.73
CA ASP A 137 0.55 5.93 3.79
C ASP A 137 -0.22 5.33 4.99
N LEU A 138 -1.49 5.74 5.21
CA LEU A 138 -2.25 5.37 6.41
C LEU A 138 -3.58 4.68 6.07
N GLN A 139 -3.65 3.38 6.38
CA GLN A 139 -4.82 2.55 6.12
C GLN A 139 -6.04 3.03 6.90
N GLU A 140 -5.88 3.55 8.11
CA GLU A 140 -6.96 4.05 8.95
C GLU A 140 -7.75 5.17 8.27
N ILE A 141 -7.06 6.01 7.48
CA ILE A 141 -7.69 7.07 6.68
C ILE A 141 -8.48 6.46 5.53
N GLN A 142 -7.96 5.43 4.87
CA GLN A 142 -8.67 4.70 3.82
C GLN A 142 -9.94 4.04 4.36
N GLU A 143 -9.87 3.45 5.56
CA GLU A 143 -11.00 2.73 6.15
C GLU A 143 -12.19 3.65 6.46
N ILE A 144 -11.98 4.93 6.75
CA ILE A 144 -13.10 5.90 6.88
C ILE A 144 -13.95 5.95 5.61
N TRP A 145 -13.31 5.86 4.44
CA TRP A 145 -13.96 5.98 3.13
C TRP A 145 -14.41 4.65 2.55
N LYS A 146 -13.73 3.56 2.90
CA LYS A 146 -14.07 2.17 2.49
C LYS A 146 -15.22 1.59 3.30
N THR A 147 -15.28 1.87 4.60
CA THR A 147 -16.32 1.34 5.49
C THR A 147 -17.70 1.72 4.96
N ASP A 148 -18.62 0.75 4.92
CA ASP A 148 -19.98 0.90 4.39
C ASP A 148 -20.03 1.45 2.94
N ASN A 149 -18.96 1.27 2.15
CA ASN A 149 -18.84 1.77 0.78
C ASN A 149 -19.09 3.28 0.65
N ARG A 150 -18.69 4.09 1.65
CA ARG A 150 -19.00 5.53 1.71
C ARG A 150 -18.58 6.28 0.45
N LEU A 151 -17.34 6.10 -0.03
CA LEU A 151 -16.87 6.82 -1.22
C LEU A 151 -17.59 6.36 -2.49
N THR A 152 -17.85 5.06 -2.64
CA THR A 152 -18.69 4.51 -3.71
C THR A 152 -20.09 5.12 -3.71
N CYS A 153 -20.74 5.22 -2.55
CA CYS A 153 -22.06 5.83 -2.44
C CYS A 153 -22.05 7.30 -2.88
N LEU A 154 -21.03 8.06 -2.49
CA LEU A 154 -20.88 9.46 -2.89
C LEU A 154 -20.64 9.60 -4.40
N LEU A 155 -19.77 8.77 -4.99
CA LEU A 155 -19.52 8.77 -6.43
C LEU A 155 -20.79 8.37 -7.21
N ALA A 156 -21.53 7.37 -6.75
CA ALA A 156 -22.78 6.94 -7.37
C ALA A 156 -23.86 8.02 -7.29
N ALA A 157 -23.97 8.73 -6.16
CA ALA A 157 -24.89 9.86 -6.01
C ALA A 157 -24.53 11.00 -6.98
N TYR A 158 -23.26 11.36 -7.07
CA TYR A 158 -22.78 12.36 -8.02
C TYR A 158 -23.06 11.95 -9.48
N ALA A 159 -22.72 10.71 -9.85
CA ALA A 159 -22.92 10.19 -11.19
C ALA A 159 -24.40 10.26 -11.62
N ARG A 160 -25.33 9.92 -10.72
CA ARG A 160 -26.77 10.05 -10.98
C ARG A 160 -27.22 11.50 -11.09
N ALA A 161 -26.77 12.36 -10.17
CA ALA A 161 -27.18 13.76 -10.12
C ALA A 161 -26.74 14.56 -11.36
N GLU A 162 -25.59 14.21 -11.91
CA GLU A 162 -24.96 14.87 -13.06
C GLU A 162 -25.17 14.10 -14.38
N GLY A 163 -25.83 12.95 -14.35
CA GLY A 163 -26.12 12.16 -15.56
C GLY A 163 -24.87 11.57 -16.22
N ILE A 164 -23.84 11.25 -15.44
CA ILE A 164 -22.56 10.73 -15.94
C ILE A 164 -22.77 9.38 -16.62
N LYS A 165 -22.18 9.20 -17.80
CA LYS A 165 -22.23 7.96 -18.60
C LYS A 165 -20.90 7.23 -18.70
N LEU A 166 -19.80 7.93 -18.45
CA LEU A 166 -18.45 7.38 -18.46
C LEU A 166 -17.66 7.96 -17.30
N VAL A 167 -17.03 7.08 -16.52
CA VAL A 167 -16.05 7.42 -15.51
C VAL A 167 -14.68 6.95 -16.01
N VAL A 168 -13.72 7.86 -16.06
CA VAL A 168 -12.32 7.52 -16.33
C VAL A 168 -11.54 7.64 -15.02
N ASP A 169 -11.14 6.50 -14.46
CA ASP A 169 -10.30 6.44 -13.27
C ASP A 169 -8.84 6.74 -13.65
N MET A 170 -8.38 7.93 -13.30
CA MET A 170 -7.01 8.42 -13.53
C MET A 170 -6.13 8.32 -12.27
N THR A 171 -6.57 7.63 -11.22
CA THR A 171 -5.84 7.60 -9.94
C THR A 171 -4.55 6.79 -10.03
N GLY A 172 -4.56 5.66 -10.73
CA GLY A 172 -3.38 4.84 -11.01
C GLY A 172 -2.73 4.13 -9.83
N GLN A 173 -3.23 4.36 -8.62
CA GLN A 173 -2.62 3.92 -7.38
C GLN A 173 -3.62 3.11 -6.56
N ARG A 174 -3.17 1.99 -6.01
CA ARG A 174 -4.01 1.03 -5.28
C ARG A 174 -4.74 1.70 -4.12
N ALA A 175 -4.06 2.56 -3.36
CA ALA A 175 -4.64 3.23 -2.20
C ALA A 175 -5.92 4.01 -2.53
N TYR A 176 -6.01 4.60 -3.71
CA TYR A 176 -7.22 5.31 -4.18
C TYR A 176 -8.22 4.38 -4.84
N GLN A 177 -7.74 3.46 -5.69
CA GLN A 177 -8.61 2.53 -6.42
C GLN A 177 -9.41 1.63 -5.47
N GLN A 178 -8.84 1.25 -4.34
CA GLN A 178 -9.51 0.38 -3.35
C GLN A 178 -10.56 1.09 -2.49
N LEU A 179 -10.68 2.41 -2.56
CA LEU A 179 -11.73 3.15 -1.85
C LEU A 179 -13.10 3.01 -2.51
N ILE A 180 -13.12 2.57 -3.77
CA ILE A 180 -14.32 2.51 -4.59
C ILE A 180 -14.54 1.06 -5.02
N ASP A 181 -15.70 0.52 -4.66
CA ASP A 181 -16.27 -0.64 -5.36
C ASP A 181 -16.68 -0.25 -6.79
N TRP A 182 -15.77 -0.50 -7.73
CA TRP A 182 -15.97 -0.18 -9.14
C TRP A 182 -17.06 -1.02 -9.80
N SER A 183 -17.26 -2.27 -9.35
CA SER A 183 -18.34 -3.11 -9.85
C SER A 183 -19.71 -2.54 -9.49
N ALA A 184 -19.84 -1.92 -8.31
CA ALA A 184 -21.06 -1.19 -7.94
C ALA A 184 -21.30 0.06 -8.80
N ILE A 185 -20.24 0.75 -9.23
CA ILE A 185 -20.34 1.90 -10.15
C ILE A 185 -20.74 1.45 -11.57
N GLU A 186 -20.14 0.37 -12.08
CA GLU A 186 -20.53 -0.22 -13.37
C GLU A 186 -21.96 -0.79 -13.35
N GLY A 187 -22.46 -1.17 -12.17
CA GLY A 187 -23.85 -1.59 -11.97
C GLY A 187 -24.87 -0.44 -12.09
N LEU A 188 -24.43 0.82 -12.17
CA LEU A 188 -25.31 1.95 -12.41
C LEU A 188 -25.79 1.96 -13.87
N LYS A 189 -27.05 2.39 -14.06
CA LYS A 189 -27.67 2.41 -15.38
C LYS A 189 -26.88 3.31 -16.35
N ASP A 190 -26.47 2.70 -17.47
CA ASP A 190 -25.72 3.34 -18.57
C ASP A 190 -24.39 3.98 -18.14
N VAL A 191 -23.77 3.51 -17.05
CA VAL A 191 -22.45 3.97 -16.63
C VAL A 191 -21.41 2.95 -17.05
N ARG A 192 -20.37 3.43 -17.73
CA ARG A 192 -19.17 2.65 -18.03
C ARG A 192 -17.98 3.19 -17.24
N VAL A 193 -17.08 2.30 -16.83
CA VAL A 193 -15.83 2.69 -16.17
C VAL A 193 -14.64 2.26 -17.04
N LEU A 194 -13.66 3.15 -17.17
CA LEU A 194 -12.36 2.86 -17.76
C LEU A 194 -11.27 3.26 -16.78
N HIS A 195 -10.32 2.36 -16.55
CA HIS A 195 -9.20 2.53 -15.64
C HIS A 195 -7.92 2.83 -16.40
N ALA A 196 -7.21 3.85 -15.96
CA ALA A 196 -5.91 4.21 -16.47
C ALA A 196 -4.85 3.21 -16.01
N MET A 197 -4.05 2.75 -16.96
CA MET A 197 -2.90 1.89 -16.77
C MET A 197 -1.71 2.46 -17.53
N GLY A 198 -0.52 2.37 -16.95
CA GLY A 198 0.72 2.78 -17.60
C GLY A 198 1.56 1.55 -17.92
N LYS A 199 2.15 1.50 -19.13
CA LYS A 199 3.18 0.49 -19.49
C LYS A 199 4.55 0.82 -18.87
N ILE A 200 4.65 1.99 -18.25
CA ILE A 200 5.82 2.47 -17.53
C ILE A 200 5.74 2.09 -16.05
N GLY A 201 6.88 2.19 -15.34
CA GLY A 201 6.96 1.87 -13.92
C GLY A 201 5.88 2.58 -13.08
N PRO A 202 5.37 1.95 -12.00
CA PRO A 202 4.45 2.61 -11.07
C PRO A 202 5.12 3.82 -10.40
N GLY A 203 4.31 4.67 -9.76
CA GLY A 203 4.81 5.82 -9.03
C GLY A 203 5.00 7.06 -9.92
N GLU A 204 6.13 7.76 -9.78
CA GLU A 204 6.28 9.12 -10.30
C GLU A 204 6.10 9.24 -11.82
N ASP A 205 6.60 8.27 -12.57
CA ASP A 205 6.54 8.30 -14.03
C ASP A 205 5.12 8.05 -14.54
N GLN A 206 4.40 7.12 -13.91
CA GLN A 206 2.99 6.87 -14.19
C GLN A 206 2.12 8.10 -13.94
N ILE A 207 2.32 8.77 -12.80
CA ILE A 207 1.58 9.99 -12.43
C ILE A 207 1.74 11.06 -13.51
N LYS A 208 2.97 11.30 -13.99
CA LYS A 208 3.23 12.28 -15.05
C LYS A 208 2.56 11.90 -16.37
N THR A 209 2.61 10.63 -16.74
CA THR A 209 1.98 10.11 -17.96
C THR A 209 0.47 10.29 -17.92
N PHE A 210 -0.17 10.01 -16.77
CA PHE A 210 -1.61 10.16 -16.62
C PHE A 210 -2.04 11.62 -16.69
N ALA A 211 -1.33 12.51 -16.01
CA ALA A 211 -1.62 13.94 -16.05
C ALA A 211 -1.41 14.56 -17.43
N ALA A 212 -0.32 14.22 -18.12
CA ALA A 212 -0.06 14.67 -19.47
C ALA A 212 -1.14 14.17 -20.44
N ALA A 213 -1.48 12.88 -20.41
CA ALA A 213 -2.54 12.31 -21.25
C ALA A 213 -3.91 12.94 -20.99
N LEU A 214 -4.21 13.22 -19.72
CA LEU A 214 -5.44 13.92 -19.31
C LEU A 214 -5.50 15.31 -19.94
N CYS A 215 -4.44 16.11 -19.81
CA CYS A 215 -4.40 17.50 -20.27
C CYS A 215 -4.30 17.65 -21.80
N ASP A 216 -3.51 16.80 -22.45
CA ASP A 216 -3.22 16.92 -23.88
C ASP A 216 -4.31 16.30 -24.75
N SER A 217 -4.97 15.24 -24.27
CA SER A 217 -5.91 14.45 -25.06
C SER A 217 -7.30 14.39 -24.43
N LEU A 218 -7.44 13.79 -23.24
CA LEU A 218 -8.76 13.42 -22.72
C LEU A 218 -9.64 14.63 -22.39
N LEU A 219 -9.10 15.67 -21.74
CA LEU A 219 -9.86 16.87 -21.40
C LEU A 219 -10.30 17.68 -22.63
N ARG A 220 -9.64 17.50 -23.76
CA ARG A 220 -9.92 18.21 -25.03
C ARG A 220 -10.81 17.40 -25.97
N MET A 221 -10.94 16.11 -25.74
CA MET A 221 -11.75 15.22 -26.56
C MET A 221 -13.24 15.56 -26.41
N PRO A 222 -14.02 15.72 -27.49
CA PRO A 222 -15.46 15.91 -27.38
C PRO A 222 -16.15 14.75 -26.67
N ALA A 223 -17.22 15.02 -25.92
CA ALA A 223 -17.96 13.99 -25.18
C ALA A 223 -18.40 12.79 -26.04
N PRO A 224 -18.93 12.95 -27.28
CA PRO A 224 -19.29 11.81 -28.12
C PRO A 224 -18.09 10.90 -28.46
N GLU A 225 -16.91 11.48 -28.66
CA GLU A 225 -15.69 10.71 -28.94
C GLU A 225 -15.21 9.95 -27.71
N LEU A 226 -15.23 10.60 -26.53
CA LEU A 226 -14.86 9.97 -25.27
C LEU A 226 -15.78 8.80 -24.92
N LEU A 227 -17.09 8.97 -25.15
CA LEU A 227 -18.10 7.92 -24.96
C LEU A 227 -17.92 6.75 -25.94
N ALA A 228 -17.42 7.02 -27.14
CA ALA A 228 -17.18 6.01 -28.19
C ALA A 228 -15.87 5.24 -28.03
N LEU A 229 -15.00 5.60 -27.06
CA LEU A 229 -13.75 4.87 -26.82
C LEU A 229 -14.04 3.37 -26.58
N PRO A 230 -13.24 2.44 -27.12
CA PRO A 230 -13.41 1.02 -26.84
C PRO A 230 -13.10 0.68 -25.37
N ASP A 231 -13.52 -0.50 -24.90
CA ASP A 231 -13.22 -1.01 -23.53
C ASP A 231 -11.72 -1.28 -23.27
N SER A 232 -10.91 -1.10 -24.31
CA SER A 232 -9.47 -1.22 -24.31
C SER A 232 -8.93 -0.24 -25.34
N TRP A 233 -8.49 0.93 -24.87
CA TRP A 233 -7.99 2.01 -25.71
C TRP A 233 -6.55 2.38 -25.32
N MET A 234 -5.69 2.59 -26.31
CA MET A 234 -4.27 2.90 -26.11
C MET A 234 -3.96 4.29 -26.66
N LEU A 235 -3.28 5.10 -25.84
CA LEU A 235 -2.67 6.35 -26.23
C LEU A 235 -1.15 6.19 -26.16
N GLU A 236 -0.58 5.66 -27.25
CA GLU A 236 0.83 5.32 -27.36
C GLU A 236 1.75 6.50 -27.05
N THR A 237 1.37 7.72 -27.46
CA THR A 237 2.15 8.95 -27.24
C THR A 237 2.41 9.26 -25.77
N HIS A 238 1.57 8.75 -24.87
CA HIS A 238 1.69 8.98 -23.43
C HIS A 238 1.95 7.69 -22.64
N HIS A 239 2.08 6.54 -23.31
CA HIS A 239 2.13 5.22 -22.66
C HIS A 239 0.93 4.94 -21.73
N LEU A 240 -0.23 5.53 -22.04
CA LEU A 240 -1.49 5.36 -21.31
C LEU A 240 -2.34 4.31 -22.01
N MET A 241 -2.92 3.41 -21.23
CA MET A 241 -4.00 2.54 -21.66
C MET A 241 -5.22 2.75 -20.75
N LEU A 242 -6.39 2.90 -21.36
CA LEU A 242 -7.68 2.89 -20.67
C LEU A 242 -8.33 1.52 -20.87
N ARG A 243 -8.71 0.87 -19.76
CA ARG A 243 -9.33 -0.46 -19.81
C ARG A 243 -10.52 -0.58 -18.88
N LYS A 244 -11.51 -1.35 -19.28
CA LYS A 244 -12.61 -1.75 -18.40
C LYS A 244 -12.17 -2.60 -17.21
N ILE A 245 -11.08 -3.36 -17.35
CA ILE A 245 -10.59 -4.28 -16.31
C ILE A 245 -9.32 -3.71 -15.67
N LEU A 246 -9.25 -3.76 -14.34
CA LEU A 246 -8.10 -3.39 -13.49
C LEU A 246 -6.92 -4.39 -13.57
N SER A 247 -6.57 -4.83 -14.77
CA SER A 247 -5.41 -5.69 -15.00
C SER A 247 -4.82 -5.42 -16.38
N PRO A 248 -3.51 -5.62 -16.60
CA PRO A 248 -2.92 -5.50 -17.93
C PRO A 248 -3.50 -6.56 -18.89
N PRO A 249 -3.28 -6.42 -20.20
CA PRO A 249 -3.68 -7.43 -21.18
C PRO A 249 -3.12 -8.82 -20.82
N LYS A 250 -3.88 -9.87 -21.14
CA LYS A 250 -3.48 -11.24 -20.82
C LYS A 250 -2.16 -11.58 -21.50
N GLY A 251 -1.19 -12.09 -20.73
CA GLY A 251 0.14 -12.42 -21.23
C GLY A 251 1.14 -11.26 -21.21
N GLU A 252 0.72 -10.05 -20.85
CA GLU A 252 1.62 -8.92 -20.66
C GLU A 252 1.97 -8.74 -19.17
N ASN A 253 3.27 -8.62 -18.89
CA ASN A 253 3.78 -8.38 -17.54
C ASN A 253 4.17 -6.91 -17.37
N TRP A 254 3.16 -6.05 -17.26
CA TRP A 254 3.39 -4.62 -17.02
C TRP A 254 3.89 -4.39 -15.59
N PRO A 255 4.69 -3.34 -15.35
CA PRO A 255 5.07 -2.93 -14.01
C PRO A 255 3.82 -2.73 -13.15
N LYS A 256 3.86 -3.19 -11.89
CA LYS A 256 2.77 -3.06 -10.92
C LYS A 256 3.31 -2.41 -9.66
N GLU A 257 2.47 -1.61 -9.01
CA GLU A 257 2.75 -1.11 -7.67
C GLU A 257 3.03 -2.30 -6.73
N PRO A 258 4.13 -2.25 -5.94
CA PRO A 258 4.42 -3.28 -4.95
C PRO A 258 3.22 -3.53 -4.03
N THR A 259 2.88 -4.78 -3.74
CA THR A 259 1.93 -5.09 -2.67
C THR A 259 2.56 -4.89 -1.29
N PRO A 260 1.80 -4.73 -0.19
CA PRO A 260 2.39 -4.72 1.16
C PRO A 260 3.24 -5.97 1.45
N ILE A 261 2.90 -7.11 0.83
CA ILE A 261 3.68 -8.34 0.92
C ILE A 261 4.97 -8.25 0.09
N ASP A 262 4.95 -7.54 -1.04
CA ASP A 262 6.14 -7.29 -1.86
C ASP A 262 7.13 -6.41 -1.09
N GLU A 263 6.64 -5.32 -0.49
CA GLU A 263 7.44 -4.42 0.33
C GLU A 263 8.00 -5.11 1.58
N PHE A 264 7.21 -5.99 2.20
CA PHE A 264 7.69 -6.83 3.29
C PHE A 264 8.82 -7.78 2.81
N ALA A 265 8.66 -8.45 1.67
CA ALA A 265 9.68 -9.34 1.13
C ALA A 265 10.99 -8.59 0.86
N GLU A 266 10.92 -7.39 0.28
CA GLU A 266 12.08 -6.52 0.08
C GLU A 266 12.72 -6.10 1.41
N SER A 267 11.91 -5.72 2.40
CA SER A 267 12.39 -5.34 3.74
C SER A 267 13.08 -6.52 4.44
N LEU A 268 12.51 -7.73 4.32
CA LEU A 268 13.09 -8.96 4.83
C LEU A 268 14.46 -9.22 4.17
N LEU A 269 14.54 -9.11 2.86
CA LEU A 269 15.80 -9.28 2.13
C LEU A 269 16.86 -8.24 2.55
N GLN A 270 16.47 -6.97 2.71
CA GLN A 270 17.38 -5.92 3.18
C GLN A 270 17.87 -6.19 4.61
N PHE A 271 16.96 -6.53 5.51
CA PHE A 271 17.27 -6.86 6.91
C PHE A 271 18.26 -8.03 6.99
N ILE A 272 18.01 -9.08 6.20
CA ILE A 272 18.89 -10.24 6.08
C ILE A 272 20.27 -9.83 5.56
N ASN A 273 20.32 -8.97 4.53
CA ASN A 273 21.59 -8.56 3.93
C ASN A 273 22.45 -7.67 4.86
N GLN A 274 21.83 -7.07 5.87
CA GLN A 274 22.51 -6.32 6.93
C GLN A 274 23.05 -7.22 8.06
N MET A 275 22.63 -8.49 8.12
CA MET A 275 23.16 -9.48 9.08
C MET A 275 24.59 -9.92 8.71
N PRO A 276 25.34 -10.51 9.66
CA PRO A 276 26.70 -10.98 9.41
C PRO A 276 26.82 -11.77 8.10
N THR A 277 27.80 -11.41 7.29
CA THR A 277 27.97 -11.95 5.93
C THR A 277 28.48 -13.38 5.91
N SER A 278 29.09 -13.87 7.00
CA SER A 278 29.64 -15.21 7.10
C SER A 278 28.69 -16.18 7.83
N SER A 279 28.45 -17.35 7.23
CA SER A 279 27.73 -18.45 7.91
C SER A 279 28.43 -18.86 9.21
N GLU A 280 29.74 -18.62 9.33
CA GLU A 280 30.54 -18.88 10.51
C GLU A 280 30.05 -18.07 11.73
N GLU A 281 29.92 -16.75 11.60
CA GLU A 281 29.41 -15.89 12.68
C GLU A 281 28.00 -16.29 13.13
N SER A 282 27.12 -16.59 12.17
CA SER A 282 25.76 -17.07 12.44
C SER A 282 25.76 -18.39 13.23
N VAL A 283 26.61 -19.36 12.86
CA VAL A 283 26.71 -20.63 13.59
C VAL A 283 27.25 -20.41 15.02
N TYR A 284 28.27 -19.55 15.18
CA TYR A 284 28.81 -19.23 16.51
C TYR A 284 27.82 -18.45 17.39
N SER A 285 26.91 -17.66 16.80
CA SER A 285 25.85 -17.01 17.57
C SER A 285 24.83 -18.00 18.15
N LEU A 286 24.64 -19.15 17.48
CA LEU A 286 23.69 -20.19 17.91
C LEU A 286 24.31 -21.25 18.82
N PHE A 287 25.58 -21.60 18.61
CA PHE A 287 26.18 -22.76 19.27
C PHE A 287 27.48 -22.43 19.99
N VAL A 288 27.74 -23.16 21.06
CA VAL A 288 29.05 -23.13 21.74
C VAL A 288 30.16 -23.56 20.77
N HIS A 289 31.36 -23.03 20.98
CA HIS A 289 32.49 -23.13 20.05
C HIS A 289 32.73 -24.54 19.50
N ARG A 290 32.73 -25.58 20.36
CA ARG A 290 32.94 -26.98 19.94
C ARG A 290 31.89 -27.48 18.95
N ASN A 291 30.62 -27.14 19.18
CA ASN A 291 29.50 -27.56 18.33
C ASN A 291 29.50 -26.79 17.00
N ALA A 292 29.79 -25.49 17.06
CA ALA A 292 29.92 -24.64 15.89
C ALA A 292 31.02 -25.14 14.95
N MET A 293 32.22 -25.41 15.48
CA MET A 293 33.34 -25.99 14.72
C MET A 293 33.00 -27.31 14.05
N GLY A 294 32.31 -28.21 14.77
CA GLY A 294 31.88 -29.50 14.22
C GLY A 294 30.92 -29.33 13.04
N LEU A 295 29.92 -28.46 13.19
CA LEU A 295 28.93 -28.18 12.13
C LEU A 295 29.58 -27.52 10.90
N LEU A 296 30.40 -26.48 11.09
CA LEU A 296 31.08 -25.79 10.00
C LEU A 296 32.03 -26.73 9.23
N SER A 297 32.76 -27.58 9.94
CA SER A 297 33.63 -28.58 9.33
C SER A 297 32.83 -29.58 8.48
N GLU A 298 31.67 -30.01 8.96
CA GLU A 298 30.80 -30.92 8.21
C GLU A 298 30.17 -30.24 6.99
N MET A 299 29.69 -29.00 7.11
CA MET A 299 29.17 -28.19 6.00
C MET A 299 30.22 -28.05 4.90
N LYS A 300 31.46 -27.69 5.28
CA LYS A 300 32.58 -27.56 4.35
C LYS A 300 32.92 -28.88 3.67
N ARG A 301 32.98 -29.99 4.43
CA ARG A 301 33.26 -31.33 3.90
C ARG A 301 32.21 -31.78 2.88
N LYS A 302 30.93 -31.47 3.12
CA LYS A 302 29.82 -31.82 2.24
C LYS A 302 29.55 -30.78 1.15
N GLN A 303 30.37 -29.72 1.06
CA GLN A 303 30.20 -28.61 0.12
C GLN A 303 28.79 -28.01 0.14
N ILE A 304 28.21 -27.87 1.34
CA ILE A 304 26.90 -27.25 1.51
C ILE A 304 27.03 -25.73 1.48
N GLU A 305 26.27 -25.08 0.60
CA GLU A 305 26.39 -23.65 0.30
C GLU A 305 25.27 -22.78 0.90
N TRP A 306 24.64 -23.20 2.00
CA TRP A 306 23.70 -22.32 2.69
C TRP A 306 24.42 -21.07 3.24
N ARG A 307 23.96 -19.89 2.84
CA ARG A 307 24.22 -18.63 3.56
C ARG A 307 23.27 -18.57 4.76
N LEU A 308 23.80 -18.92 5.93
CA LEU A 308 23.02 -18.96 7.17
C LEU A 308 23.00 -17.58 7.83
N SER A 309 21.79 -17.11 8.17
CA SER A 309 21.58 -15.94 9.01
C SER A 309 20.63 -16.27 10.16
N VAL A 310 20.83 -15.62 11.30
CA VAL A 310 20.06 -15.89 12.52
C VAL A 310 19.62 -14.56 13.11
N HIS A 311 18.32 -14.42 13.35
CA HIS A 311 17.79 -13.24 14.00
C HIS A 311 18.37 -13.08 15.41
N PRO A 312 18.80 -11.87 15.83
CA PRO A 312 19.50 -11.64 17.11
C PRO A 312 18.75 -12.12 18.36
N HIS A 313 17.42 -12.20 18.29
CA HIS A 313 16.58 -12.65 19.41
C HIS A 313 16.48 -14.18 19.53
N VAL A 314 16.80 -14.95 18.48
CA VAL A 314 16.64 -16.42 18.50
C VAL A 314 17.49 -17.08 19.57
N ARG A 315 18.70 -16.55 19.82
CA ARG A 315 19.55 -17.08 20.88
C ARG A 315 18.90 -16.90 22.26
N LYS A 316 18.29 -15.73 22.50
CA LYS A 316 17.54 -15.45 23.73
C LYS A 316 16.30 -16.36 23.83
N ASP A 317 15.59 -16.58 22.72
CA ASP A 317 14.46 -17.51 22.67
C ASP A 317 14.88 -18.91 23.15
N ILE A 318 16.00 -19.45 22.62
CA ILE A 318 16.53 -20.76 23.00
C ILE A 318 16.98 -20.80 24.46
N ASP A 319 17.68 -19.76 24.92
CA ASP A 319 18.23 -19.71 26.28
C ASP A 319 17.14 -19.51 27.34
N SER A 320 16.00 -18.90 27.01
CA SER A 320 14.87 -18.65 27.93
C SER A 320 14.25 -19.91 28.53
N TYR A 321 14.41 -21.07 27.89
CA TYR A 321 13.82 -22.33 28.34
C TYR A 321 14.73 -23.17 29.24
N ASP A 322 16.01 -22.79 29.37
CA ASP A 322 17.06 -23.44 30.18
C ASP A 322 16.99 -24.98 30.27
N ASN A 323 16.86 -25.65 29.11
CA ASN A 323 16.75 -27.11 29.06
C ASN A 323 17.90 -27.73 28.22
N PRO A 324 18.89 -28.38 28.85
CA PRO A 324 20.04 -28.98 28.16
C PRO A 324 19.65 -30.07 27.13
N HIS A 325 18.59 -30.84 27.41
CA HIS A 325 18.10 -31.86 26.48
C HIS A 325 17.57 -31.21 25.19
N ILE A 326 16.81 -30.12 25.31
CA ILE A 326 16.27 -29.37 24.17
C ILE A 326 17.40 -28.69 23.38
N LYS A 327 18.40 -28.09 24.03
CA LYS A 327 19.56 -27.51 23.33
C LYS A 327 20.34 -28.57 22.53
N ARG A 328 20.47 -29.79 23.07
CA ARG A 328 21.08 -30.92 22.34
C ARG A 328 20.23 -31.36 21.15
N LEU A 329 18.91 -31.52 21.33
CA LEU A 329 18.01 -31.86 20.23
C LEU A 329 18.02 -30.78 19.15
N PHE A 330 18.00 -29.50 19.52
CA PHE A 330 18.09 -28.38 18.60
C PHE A 330 19.35 -28.46 17.74
N PHE A 331 20.53 -28.69 18.33
CA PHE A 331 21.76 -28.88 17.58
C PHE A 331 21.68 -30.06 16.60
N GLN A 332 21.21 -31.23 17.05
CA GLN A 332 21.08 -32.43 16.21
C GLN A 332 20.14 -32.19 15.02
N LYS A 333 19.01 -31.52 15.25
CA LYS A 333 18.04 -31.20 14.21
C LYS A 333 18.58 -30.14 13.25
N MET A 334 19.26 -29.12 13.74
CA MET A 334 19.92 -28.13 12.90
C MET A 334 20.99 -28.74 12.00
N GLN A 335 21.80 -29.68 12.50
CA GLN A 335 22.70 -30.46 11.67
C GLN A 335 21.94 -31.18 10.56
N GLN A 336 20.86 -31.89 10.88
CA GLN A 336 20.08 -32.63 9.88
C GLN A 336 19.49 -31.72 8.79
N VAL A 337 18.94 -30.57 9.17
CA VAL A 337 18.29 -29.64 8.22
C VAL A 337 19.32 -28.90 7.37
N LEU A 338 20.39 -28.37 7.97
CA LEU A 338 21.41 -27.64 7.24
C LEU A 338 22.22 -28.53 6.30
N MET A 339 22.22 -29.86 6.47
CA MET A 339 22.90 -30.78 5.53
C MET A 339 22.06 -31.12 4.28
N VAL A 340 20.86 -30.57 4.14
CA VAL A 340 19.93 -30.87 3.04
C VAL A 340 19.71 -29.62 2.20
N TYR A 341 19.89 -29.74 0.87
CA TYR A 341 19.62 -28.69 -0.10
C TYR A 341 19.04 -29.32 -1.39
N PRO A 342 17.87 -28.87 -1.88
CA PRO A 342 16.89 -28.02 -1.19
C PRO A 342 16.22 -28.76 -0.02
N ILE A 343 15.55 -28.03 0.88
CA ILE A 343 14.83 -28.63 2.00
C ILE A 343 13.74 -29.57 1.49
N SER A 344 13.73 -30.80 2.01
CA SER A 344 12.81 -31.85 1.54
C SER A 344 11.50 -31.84 2.29
N ARG A 345 10.39 -31.70 1.56
CA ARG A 345 9.00 -31.86 2.08
C ARG A 345 8.71 -33.24 2.65
N LYS A 346 9.57 -34.23 2.40
CA LYS A 346 9.40 -35.61 2.89
C LYS A 346 9.95 -35.79 4.32
N MET A 347 10.63 -34.79 4.89
CA MET A 347 11.14 -34.85 6.26
C MET A 347 9.99 -34.73 7.26
N LYS A 348 9.71 -35.80 8.01
CA LYS A 348 8.54 -35.90 8.92
C LYS A 348 8.44 -34.78 9.96
N GLU A 349 9.55 -34.16 10.32
CA GLU A 349 9.62 -33.13 11.38
C GLU A 349 9.60 -31.71 10.83
N ILE A 350 9.66 -31.55 9.50
CA ILE A 350 9.61 -30.25 8.83
C ILE A 350 8.26 -30.11 8.15
N THR A 351 7.65 -28.95 8.29
CA THR A 351 6.42 -28.59 7.60
C THR A 351 6.66 -27.28 6.85
N GLU A 352 6.29 -27.23 5.58
CA GLU A 352 6.16 -25.95 4.86
C GLU A 352 4.94 -25.23 5.42
N THR A 353 5.15 -24.04 5.98
CA THR A 353 4.10 -23.24 6.62
C THR A 353 3.78 -21.99 5.83
N GLY A 354 4.35 -21.83 4.64
CA GLY A 354 3.92 -20.83 3.68
C GLY A 354 4.98 -20.42 2.69
N ARG A 355 4.60 -19.54 1.77
CA ARG A 355 5.50 -18.93 0.79
C ARG A 355 5.22 -17.45 0.64
N ILE A 356 6.29 -16.66 0.61
CA ILE A 356 6.25 -15.22 0.38
C ILE A 356 7.26 -14.92 -0.72
N LYS A 357 6.76 -14.66 -1.93
CA LYS A 357 7.60 -14.48 -3.13
C LYS A 357 8.60 -15.64 -3.29
N GLU A 358 9.90 -15.36 -3.28
CA GLU A 358 11.00 -16.34 -3.34
C GLU A 358 11.24 -17.10 -2.03
N PHE A 359 10.74 -16.61 -0.90
CA PHE A 359 10.95 -17.23 0.42
C PHE A 359 9.95 -18.36 0.67
N THR A 360 10.48 -19.56 0.91
CA THR A 360 9.70 -20.66 1.49
C THR A 360 9.86 -20.67 2.99
N ILE A 361 8.76 -20.68 3.74
CA ILE A 361 8.74 -20.63 5.20
C ILE A 361 8.50 -22.04 5.73
N TRP A 362 9.32 -22.42 6.69
CA TRP A 362 9.38 -23.75 7.25
C TRP A 362 9.25 -23.70 8.77
N ARG A 363 8.70 -24.79 9.29
CA ARG A 363 8.65 -25.07 10.73
C ARG A 363 9.25 -26.44 10.99
N LEU A 364 10.24 -26.48 11.87
CA LEU A 364 10.88 -27.70 12.35
C LEU A 364 10.42 -28.03 13.77
N ARG A 365 9.88 -29.23 13.96
CA ARG A 365 9.45 -29.76 15.25
C ARG A 365 10.64 -30.28 16.05
N ILE A 366 10.80 -29.77 17.28
CA ILE A 366 11.83 -30.19 18.23
C ILE A 366 11.13 -30.50 19.55
N ALA A 367 10.69 -31.74 19.74
CA ALA A 367 9.80 -32.13 20.85
C ALA A 367 8.56 -31.21 20.91
N ASP A 368 8.38 -30.51 22.04
CA ASP A 368 7.31 -29.53 22.27
C ASP A 368 7.68 -28.11 21.83
N TYR A 369 8.77 -27.95 21.09
CA TYR A 369 9.24 -26.67 20.57
C TYR A 369 9.17 -26.63 19.05
N ARG A 370 9.15 -25.42 18.52
CA ARG A 370 9.12 -25.11 17.09
C ARG A 370 10.23 -24.15 16.76
N LEU A 371 10.99 -24.48 15.73
CA LEU A 371 11.92 -23.57 15.08
C LEU A 371 11.29 -23.11 13.78
N HIS A 372 11.23 -21.79 13.57
CA HIS A 372 10.74 -21.19 12.35
C HIS A 372 11.91 -20.56 11.59
N PHE A 373 11.95 -20.87 10.30
CA PHE A 373 12.97 -20.38 9.39
C PHE A 373 12.41 -20.20 7.99
N CYS A 374 13.02 -19.35 7.18
CA CYS A 374 12.73 -19.28 5.76
C CYS A 374 13.98 -19.59 4.94
N THR A 375 13.76 -20.04 3.71
CA THR A 375 14.81 -20.31 2.74
C THR A 375 14.48 -19.65 1.42
N ASP A 376 15.51 -19.16 0.73
CA ASP A 376 15.45 -18.82 -0.68
C ASP A 376 16.47 -19.71 -1.41
N GLU A 377 15.96 -20.62 -2.23
CA GLU A 377 16.78 -21.59 -2.96
C GLU A 377 17.58 -20.91 -4.09
N THR A 378 17.10 -19.81 -4.67
CA THR A 378 17.82 -19.08 -5.72
C THR A 378 19.09 -18.45 -5.17
N ASN A 379 18.99 -17.79 -4.02
CA ASN A 379 20.14 -17.15 -3.36
C ASN A 379 20.84 -18.03 -2.31
N ARG A 380 20.50 -19.34 -2.26
CA ARG A 380 21.01 -20.33 -1.29
C ARG A 380 20.99 -19.84 0.15
N PHE A 381 19.89 -19.23 0.52
CA PHE A 381 19.75 -18.54 1.78
C PHE A 381 18.96 -19.36 2.80
N PHE A 382 19.38 -19.30 4.08
CA PHE A 382 18.70 -19.94 5.21
C PHE A 382 18.63 -18.98 6.40
N TYR A 383 17.43 -18.60 6.83
CA TYR A 383 17.24 -17.66 7.94
C TYR A 383 16.32 -18.14 9.03
N ILE A 384 16.87 -18.14 10.23
CA ILE A 384 16.17 -18.52 11.45
C ILE A 384 15.69 -17.26 12.15
N PHE A 385 14.39 -17.15 12.39
CA PHE A 385 13.79 -15.94 12.96
C PHE A 385 13.08 -16.14 14.30
N ARG A 386 12.72 -17.38 14.64
CA ARG A 386 11.97 -17.66 15.87
C ARG A 386 12.16 -19.07 16.39
N PHE A 387 12.27 -19.19 17.71
CA PHE A 387 12.18 -20.46 18.42
C PHE A 387 11.16 -20.32 19.55
N GLU A 388 10.22 -21.25 19.68
CA GLU A 388 9.19 -21.16 20.71
C GLU A 388 8.68 -22.51 21.20
N LYS A 389 8.12 -22.52 22.41
CA LYS A 389 7.35 -23.64 22.92
C LYS A 389 5.96 -23.65 22.28
N LYS A 390 5.48 -24.82 21.92
CA LYS A 390 4.14 -25.06 21.37
C LYS A 390 3.08 -24.41 22.27
N SER A 391 2.25 -23.53 21.71
CA SER A 391 1.04 -23.01 22.37
C SER A 391 -0.16 -23.95 22.15
N GLU A 392 -1.17 -23.89 23.02
CA GLU A 392 -2.41 -24.66 22.87
C GLU A 392 -3.27 -24.15 21.70
N ASP A 393 -3.20 -22.84 21.42
CA ASP A 393 -3.89 -22.16 20.31
C ASP A 393 -3.11 -22.20 18.97
N GLU A 394 -2.29 -23.24 18.75
CA GLU A 394 -1.53 -23.42 17.50
C GLU A 394 -2.51 -23.75 16.34
N GLN A 395 -3.29 -22.76 15.86
CA GLN A 395 -3.52 -22.67 14.43
C GLN A 395 -2.12 -22.62 13.83
N THR A 396 -1.71 -23.68 13.13
CA THR A 396 -0.49 -23.72 12.35
C THR A 396 -0.41 -22.41 11.58
N TYR A 397 0.52 -21.51 11.93
CA TYR A 397 0.66 -20.23 11.25
C TYR A 397 0.91 -20.53 9.77
N ASP A 398 -0.12 -20.46 8.94
CA ASP A 398 0.06 -20.39 7.50
C ASP A 398 0.50 -18.96 7.20
N TYR A 399 1.81 -18.77 7.16
CA TYR A 399 2.45 -17.48 6.94
C TYR A 399 2.02 -16.86 5.60
N SER A 400 1.50 -17.65 4.65
CA SER A 400 0.98 -17.15 3.38
C SER A 400 -0.31 -16.34 3.55
N ASN A 401 -1.04 -16.53 4.66
CA ASN A 401 -2.32 -15.87 4.92
C ASN A 401 -2.20 -14.72 5.93
N LEU A 402 -1.00 -14.46 6.44
CA LEU A 402 -0.76 -13.36 7.38
C LEU A 402 -0.58 -12.05 6.63
N ASP A 403 -1.11 -10.96 7.20
CA ASP A 403 -0.87 -9.62 6.68
C ASP A 403 0.60 -9.19 6.90
N ALA A 404 1.05 -8.18 6.14
CA ALA A 404 2.42 -7.69 6.18
C ALA A 404 2.86 -7.18 7.57
N SER A 405 1.95 -6.57 8.35
CA SER A 405 2.27 -6.06 9.69
C SER A 405 2.54 -7.20 10.67
N THR A 406 1.72 -8.26 10.62
CA THR A 406 1.91 -9.46 11.41
C THR A 406 3.21 -10.16 11.02
N LEU A 407 3.51 -10.24 9.72
CA LEU A 407 4.76 -10.81 9.22
C LEU A 407 6.00 -10.04 9.71
N ARG A 408 5.99 -8.71 9.65
CA ARG A 408 7.05 -7.85 10.21
C ARG A 408 7.27 -8.13 11.68
N ARG A 409 6.21 -8.15 12.48
CA ARG A 409 6.29 -8.46 13.92
C ARG A 409 6.86 -9.85 14.20
N LEU A 410 6.52 -10.84 13.39
CA LEU A 410 6.97 -12.22 13.62
C LEU A 410 8.38 -12.50 13.10
N MET A 411 8.73 -12.00 11.92
CA MET A 411 9.98 -12.34 11.21
C MET A 411 11.09 -11.32 11.38
N LEU A 412 10.75 -10.03 11.55
CA LEU A 412 11.70 -8.93 11.77
C LEU A 412 11.70 -8.43 13.23
N ARG A 413 10.70 -8.83 14.03
CA ARG A 413 10.48 -8.36 15.41
C ARG A 413 10.35 -6.83 15.50
N GLU A 414 9.82 -6.22 14.45
CA GLU A 414 9.36 -4.82 14.45
C GLU A 414 8.11 -4.69 15.34
N LYS A 415 7.94 -3.53 15.98
CA LYS A 415 6.82 -3.27 16.89
C LYS A 415 5.57 -2.87 16.13
#